data_AF-A0A085FKG9-F1
#
_entry.id   AF-A0A085FKG9-F1
#
_cell.length_a   1.000
_cell.length_b   1.000
_cell.length_c   1.000
_cell.angle_alpha   90.00
_cell.angle_beta   90.00
_cell.angle_gamma   90.00
#
_symmetry.space_group_name_H-M   'P 1'
#
loop_
_entity.id
_entity.type
_entity.pdbx_description
1 polymer ?
#
loop_
_entity_poly.entity_id
_entity_poly.type
_entity_poly.pdbx_seq_one_letter_code
_entity_poly.pdbx_strand_id
1 'polypeptide(L)'
;MMPKARILRTFLAVLLAPLAAYALAAASPKPMFDYRYENYRIWSDRPIPGEITAVLDDVTRRLRTSTLNQRETPVEIFFCNEPWRLWLYGRAFSTRLGGAADVWLTRQVFIRASDIPANRIHTPNGGPLADAAQRPLSYFIAHEITHNDVSRHFGRTVMLRYPE
;
A
#
# COMPACT_ATOMS: atom_id res chain seq x y z
N MET A 1 42.40 -21.25 -12.48
CA MET A 1 41.06 -21.50 -13.08
C MET A 1 40.06 -21.75 -11.98
N MET A 2 39.10 -20.86 -11.71
CA MET A 2 38.02 -21.18 -10.78
C MET A 2 37.16 -22.30 -11.39
N PRO A 3 36.78 -23.34 -10.62
CA PRO A 3 35.96 -24.42 -11.15
C PRO A 3 34.61 -23.85 -11.63
N LYS A 4 34.14 -24.29 -12.81
CA LYS A 4 32.91 -23.78 -13.46
C LYS A 4 31.70 -23.74 -12.50
N ALA A 5 31.61 -24.72 -11.59
CA ALA A 5 30.58 -24.78 -10.54
C ALA A 5 30.63 -23.60 -9.55
N ARG A 6 31.83 -23.08 -9.23
CA ARG A 6 32.01 -21.93 -8.32
C ARG A 6 31.64 -20.61 -9.01
N ILE A 7 31.91 -20.48 -10.31
CA ILE A 7 31.49 -19.33 -11.11
C ILE A 7 29.97 -19.29 -11.23
N LEU A 8 29.34 -20.42 -11.57
CA LEU A 8 27.89 -20.53 -11.66
C LEU A 8 27.20 -20.22 -10.32
N ARG A 9 27.69 -20.76 -9.20
CA ARG A 9 27.16 -20.46 -7.85
C ARG A 9 27.30 -18.99 -7.49
N THR A 10 28.42 -18.36 -7.81
CA THR A 10 28.64 -16.93 -7.55
C THR A 10 27.68 -16.08 -8.38
N PHE A 11 27.51 -16.43 -9.65
CA PHE A 11 26.58 -15.73 -10.55
C PHE A 11 25.12 -15.85 -10.08
N LEU A 12 24.69 -17.05 -9.70
CA LEU A 12 23.37 -17.29 -9.11
C LEU A 12 23.17 -16.53 -7.79
N ALA A 13 24.18 -16.52 -6.91
CA ALA A 13 24.11 -15.79 -5.65
C ALA A 13 23.98 -14.28 -5.87
N VAL A 14 24.73 -13.72 -6.84
CA VAL A 14 24.65 -12.30 -7.21
C VAL A 14 23.28 -11.95 -7.78
N LEU A 15 22.64 -12.84 -8.54
CA LEU A 15 21.29 -12.62 -9.06
C LEU A 15 20.20 -12.76 -8.00
N LEU A 16 20.33 -13.72 -7.08
CA LEU A 16 19.32 -13.99 -6.05
C LEU A 16 19.39 -13.01 -4.88
N ALA A 17 20.56 -12.44 -4.58
CA ALA A 17 20.73 -11.53 -3.45
C ALA A 17 19.85 -10.27 -3.55
N PRO A 18 19.78 -9.54 -4.69
CA PRO A 18 18.87 -8.41 -4.85
C PRO A 18 17.39 -8.81 -4.73
N LEU A 19 17.02 -9.98 -5.26
CA LEU A 19 15.65 -10.48 -5.17
C LEU A 19 15.26 -10.79 -3.72
N ALA A 20 16.15 -11.44 -2.97
CA ALA A 20 15.96 -11.73 -1.55
C ALA A 20 15.91 -10.42 -0.73
N ALA A 21 16.79 -9.47 -1.02
CA ALA A 21 16.79 -8.16 -0.37
C ALA A 21 15.49 -7.39 -0.65
N TYR A 22 15.01 -7.39 -1.90
CA TYR A 22 13.72 -6.81 -2.25
C TYR A 22 12.57 -7.51 -1.52
N ALA A 23 12.53 -8.84 -1.52
CA ALA A 23 11.48 -9.59 -0.85
C ALA A 23 11.42 -9.30 0.65
N LEU A 24 12.57 -9.22 1.32
CA LEU A 24 12.67 -8.85 2.73
C LEU A 24 12.18 -7.42 2.99
N ALA A 25 12.63 -6.46 2.16
CA ALA A 25 12.21 -5.07 2.27
C ALA A 25 10.70 -4.92 2.05
N ALA A 26 10.15 -5.56 1.01
CA ALA A 26 8.73 -5.53 0.67
C ALA A 26 7.84 -6.20 1.73
N ALA A 27 8.33 -7.24 2.40
CA ALA A 27 7.58 -7.94 3.46
C ALA A 27 7.53 -7.15 4.78
N SER A 28 8.48 -6.23 5.01
CA SER A 28 8.58 -5.46 6.25
C SER A 28 8.81 -3.97 5.94
N PRO A 29 7.77 -3.23 5.53
CA PRO A 29 7.90 -1.82 5.18
C PRO A 29 8.20 -0.92 6.39
N LYS A 30 7.76 -1.29 7.59
CA LYS A 30 7.77 -0.46 8.81
C LYS A 30 9.10 0.29 9.09
N PRO A 31 10.30 -0.31 8.93
CA PRO A 31 11.56 0.40 9.15
C PRO A 31 11.80 1.60 8.22
N MET A 32 11.04 1.75 7.14
CA MET A 32 11.17 2.86 6.19
C MET A 32 10.16 3.99 6.42
N PHE A 33 9.37 3.93 7.51
CA PHE A 33 8.33 4.88 7.88
C PHE A 33 8.47 5.28 9.36
N ASP A 34 8.86 6.53 9.61
CA ASP A 34 9.26 7.01 10.94
C ASP A 34 8.08 7.35 11.85
N TYR A 35 6.91 7.62 11.28
CA TYR A 35 5.75 8.10 12.02
C TYR A 35 4.67 7.04 12.09
N ARG A 36 4.06 6.92 13.27
CA ARG A 36 2.95 6.00 13.53
C ARG A 36 1.80 6.72 14.21
N TYR A 37 0.59 6.45 13.75
CA TYR A 37 -0.63 6.76 14.49
C TYR A 37 -1.01 5.49 15.26
N GLU A 38 -1.28 5.57 16.57
CA GLU A 38 -1.45 4.35 17.39
C GLU A 38 -2.88 3.81 17.36
N ASN A 39 -3.87 4.70 17.30
CA ASN A 39 -5.29 4.33 17.31
C ASN A 39 -5.71 3.49 16.10
N TYR A 40 -4.97 3.62 15.01
CA TYR A 40 -5.14 2.85 13.78
C TYR A 40 -3.75 2.46 13.30
N ARG A 41 -3.56 1.23 12.82
CA ARG A 41 -2.28 0.73 12.30
C ARG A 41 -1.85 1.51 11.05
N ILE A 42 -1.32 2.72 11.25
CA ILE A 42 -0.96 3.66 10.20
C ILE A 42 0.49 4.06 10.37
N TRP A 43 1.21 4.03 9.27
CA TRP A 43 2.60 4.46 9.17
C TRP A 43 2.75 5.52 8.08
N SER A 44 3.72 6.41 8.26
CA SER A 44 4.02 7.49 7.32
C SER A 44 5.49 7.84 7.40
N ASP A 45 6.07 8.27 6.27
CA ASP A 45 7.43 8.84 6.20
C ASP A 45 7.45 10.36 6.50
N ARG A 46 6.30 10.94 6.84
CA ARG A 46 6.13 12.32 7.34
C ARG A 46 5.18 12.36 8.55
N PRO A 47 5.21 13.42 9.39
CA PRO A 47 4.29 13.57 10.50
C PRO A 47 2.83 13.39 10.07
N ILE A 48 2.08 12.62 10.87
CA ILE A 48 0.66 12.36 10.61
C ILE A 48 -0.16 13.41 11.37
N PRO A 49 -0.93 14.26 10.68
CA PRO A 49 -1.76 15.28 11.32
C PRO A 49 -2.99 14.63 11.99
N GLY A 50 -3.50 15.24 13.06
CA GLY A 50 -4.59 14.68 13.89
C GLY A 50 -5.92 14.51 13.14
N GLU A 51 -6.11 15.30 12.09
CA GLU A 51 -7.22 15.26 11.13
C GLU A 51 -7.35 13.90 10.43
N ILE A 52 -6.31 13.06 10.49
CA ILE A 52 -6.39 11.67 10.02
C ILE A 52 -7.57 10.91 10.66
N THR A 53 -7.94 11.25 11.89
CA THR A 53 -9.09 10.63 12.58
C THR A 53 -10.37 10.79 11.77
N ALA A 54 -10.67 11.99 11.29
CA ALA A 54 -11.87 12.25 10.49
C ALA A 54 -11.85 11.51 9.14
N VAL A 55 -10.67 11.37 8.53
CA VAL A 55 -10.49 10.56 7.32
C VAL A 55 -10.81 9.10 7.59
N LEU A 56 -10.32 8.55 8.71
CA LEU A 56 -10.51 7.14 9.08
C LEU A 56 -11.92 6.83 9.56
N ASP A 57 -12.60 7.79 10.17
CA ASP A 57 -14.04 7.69 10.47
C ASP A 57 -14.85 7.56 9.18
N ASP A 58 -14.52 8.35 8.14
CA ASP A 58 -15.17 8.23 6.84
C ASP A 58 -14.83 6.91 6.14
N VAL A 59 -13.59 6.42 6.23
CA VAL A 59 -13.20 5.08 5.77
C VAL A 59 -14.05 4.01 6.46
N THR A 60 -14.14 4.08 7.79
CA THR A 60 -14.92 3.13 8.60
C THR A 60 -16.40 3.16 8.20
N ARG A 61 -16.96 4.36 8.01
CA ARG A 61 -18.34 4.55 7.55
C ARG A 61 -18.58 3.90 6.19
N ARG A 62 -17.67 4.07 5.22
CA ARG A 62 -17.74 3.47 3.88
C ARG A 62 -17.63 1.95 3.93
N LEU A 63 -16.69 1.42 4.71
CA LEU A 63 -16.49 -0.02 4.83
C LEU A 63 -17.66 -0.73 5.51
N ARG A 64 -18.33 -0.07 6.47
CA ARG A 64 -19.48 -0.62 7.19
C ARG A 64 -20.66 -0.98 6.29
N THR A 65 -20.77 -0.40 5.10
CA THR A 65 -21.86 -0.72 4.15
C THR A 65 -21.59 -2.00 3.36
N SER A 66 -20.36 -2.54 3.40
CA SER A 66 -20.00 -3.78 2.71
C SER A 66 -20.24 -5.00 3.59
N THR A 67 -20.90 -6.01 3.06
CA THR A 67 -21.07 -7.32 3.71
C THR A 67 -19.77 -8.13 3.74
N LEU A 68 -18.77 -7.76 2.92
CA LEU A 68 -17.47 -8.41 2.88
C LEU A 68 -16.49 -7.85 3.93
N ASN A 69 -16.83 -6.74 4.58
CA ASN A 69 -15.92 -6.08 5.49
C ASN A 69 -15.65 -6.91 6.76
N GLN A 70 -14.40 -7.33 6.94
CA GLN A 70 -13.96 -8.09 8.11
C GLN A 70 -13.46 -7.14 9.21
N ARG A 71 -14.40 -6.62 10.00
CA ARG A 71 -14.16 -5.61 11.05
C ARG A 71 -13.10 -5.98 12.09
N GLU A 72 -12.94 -7.28 12.35
CA GLU A 72 -11.99 -7.80 13.33
C GLU A 72 -10.57 -7.95 12.78
N THR A 73 -10.39 -7.82 11.46
CA THR A 73 -9.07 -7.94 10.85
C THR A 73 -8.45 -6.56 10.68
N PRO A 74 -7.46 -6.18 11.51
CA PRO A 74 -6.81 -4.89 11.39
C PRO A 74 -6.06 -4.78 10.06
N VAL A 75 -6.17 -3.63 9.40
CA VAL A 75 -5.43 -3.31 8.18
C VAL A 75 -4.29 -2.37 8.51
N GLU A 76 -3.11 -2.66 7.96
CA GLU A 76 -1.95 -1.79 8.04
C GLU A 76 -1.94 -0.84 6.84
N ILE A 77 -1.93 0.47 7.10
CA ILE A 77 -1.98 1.51 6.07
C ILE A 77 -0.67 2.31 6.10
N PHE A 78 -0.04 2.49 4.95
CA PHE A 78 1.23 3.20 4.80
C PHE A 78 1.04 4.40 3.88
N PHE A 79 1.31 5.61 4.37
CA PHE A 79 1.37 6.82 3.56
C PHE A 79 2.76 7.00 2.97
N CYS A 80 2.86 6.81 1.66
CA CYS A 80 4.08 6.95 0.87
C CYS A 80 4.18 8.40 0.35
N ASN A 81 4.69 9.32 1.18
CA ASN A 81 4.83 10.72 0.75
C ASN A 81 5.94 10.89 -0.30
N GLU A 82 7.01 10.09 -0.21
CA GLU A 82 8.01 10.01 -1.27
C GLU A 82 7.58 9.02 -2.37
N PRO A 83 7.62 9.40 -3.67
CA PRO A 83 7.13 8.57 -4.76
C PRO A 83 7.80 7.19 -4.86
N TRP A 84 9.08 7.09 -4.51
CA TRP A 84 9.82 5.83 -4.60
C TRP A 84 9.28 4.77 -3.64
N ARG A 85 8.67 5.16 -2.51
CA ARG A 85 8.05 4.20 -1.58
C ARG A 85 6.83 3.56 -2.22
N LEU A 86 5.98 4.34 -2.88
CA LEU A 86 4.84 3.78 -3.60
C LEU A 86 5.30 2.93 -4.79
N TRP A 87 6.33 3.36 -5.51
CA TRP A 87 6.93 2.57 -6.59
C TRP A 87 7.40 1.20 -6.10
N LEU A 88 8.08 1.15 -4.94
CA LEU A 88 8.63 -0.07 -4.37
C LEU A 88 7.56 -0.97 -3.74
N TYR A 89 6.73 -0.40 -2.87
CA TYR A 89 5.78 -1.13 -2.03
C TYR A 89 4.42 -1.34 -2.68
N GLY A 90 4.03 -0.50 -3.63
CA GLY A 90 2.78 -0.66 -4.39
C GLY A 90 2.80 -1.83 -5.37
N ARG A 91 3.93 -2.55 -5.50
CA ARG A 91 4.12 -3.79 -6.30
C ARG A 91 3.84 -3.69 -7.81
N ALA A 92 3.39 -2.54 -8.30
CA ALA A 92 3.18 -2.23 -9.71
C ALA A 92 4.37 -1.50 -10.34
N PHE A 93 5.43 -1.18 -9.57
CA PHE A 93 6.56 -0.36 -10.02
C PHE A 93 6.11 0.94 -10.70
N SER A 94 5.08 1.56 -10.15
CA SER A 94 4.40 2.74 -10.68
C SER A 94 4.13 3.74 -9.58
N THR A 95 4.35 5.02 -9.90
CA THR A 95 4.01 6.15 -9.04
C THR A 95 2.69 6.80 -9.43
N ARG A 96 1.96 6.23 -10.39
CA ARG A 96 0.74 6.83 -10.95
C ARG A 96 -0.51 6.47 -10.15
N LEU A 97 -0.47 5.42 -9.35
CA LEU A 97 -1.59 4.89 -8.58
C LEU A 97 -2.04 5.83 -7.45
N GLY A 98 -3.33 5.78 -7.10
CA GLY A 98 -3.89 6.46 -5.92
C GLY A 98 -3.50 5.77 -4.61
N GLY A 99 -3.55 4.44 -4.65
CA GLY A 99 -3.07 3.52 -3.65
C GLY A 99 -2.84 2.15 -4.27
N ALA A 100 -2.43 1.18 -3.45
CA ALA A 100 -2.30 -0.22 -3.81
C ALA A 100 -2.51 -1.10 -2.58
N ALA A 101 -3.12 -2.26 -2.77
CA ALA A 101 -3.29 -3.27 -1.74
C ALA A 101 -2.42 -4.50 -2.04
N ASP A 102 -1.61 -4.94 -1.08
CA ASP A 102 -0.87 -6.19 -1.23
C ASP A 102 -1.76 -7.41 -0.95
N VAL A 103 -2.57 -7.79 -1.93
CA VAL A 103 -3.46 -8.95 -1.86
C VAL A 103 -2.73 -10.31 -1.81
N TRP A 104 -1.43 -10.34 -2.11
CA TRP A 104 -0.66 -11.57 -2.31
C TRP A 104 0.13 -12.01 -1.09
N LEU A 105 0.78 -11.09 -0.36
CA LEU A 105 1.69 -11.44 0.72
C LEU A 105 1.20 -10.92 2.07
N THR A 106 1.10 -9.61 2.22
CA THR A 106 0.97 -8.95 3.55
C THR A 106 -0.41 -8.39 3.86
N ARG A 107 -1.25 -8.13 2.84
CA ARG A 107 -2.52 -7.39 2.95
C ARG A 107 -2.36 -5.97 3.49
N GLN A 108 -1.18 -5.41 3.32
CA GLN A 108 -0.88 -4.01 3.62
C GLN A 108 -1.49 -3.11 2.54
N VAL A 109 -1.84 -1.90 2.91
CA VAL A 109 -2.37 -0.87 2.02
C VAL A 109 -1.36 0.25 1.93
N PHE A 110 -0.96 0.62 0.73
CA PHE A 110 -0.04 1.71 0.46
C PHE A 110 -0.79 2.83 -0.24
N ILE A 111 -0.77 4.02 0.32
CA ILE A 111 -1.46 5.20 -0.20
C ILE A 111 -0.41 6.22 -0.62
N ARG A 112 -0.64 6.89 -1.75
CA ARG A 112 0.28 7.93 -2.21
C ARG A 112 0.31 9.13 -1.26
N ALA A 113 1.27 10.01 -1.47
CA ALA A 113 1.34 11.33 -0.86
C ALA A 113 -0.02 12.04 -0.85
N SER A 114 -0.44 12.53 0.31
CA SER A 114 -1.80 13.02 0.51
C SER A 114 -1.84 14.26 1.40
N ASP A 115 -2.79 15.14 1.11
CA ASP A 115 -3.22 16.22 2.00
C ASP A 115 -4.32 15.65 2.90
N ILE A 116 -3.88 15.17 4.08
CA ILE A 116 -4.76 14.56 5.08
C ILE A 116 -5.79 15.58 5.61
N PRO A 117 -5.42 16.80 6.02
CA PRO A 117 -6.39 17.81 6.44
C PRO A 117 -7.47 18.11 5.39
N ALA A 118 -7.09 18.15 4.11
CA ALA A 118 -8.05 18.36 3.02
C ALA A 118 -8.80 17.09 2.58
N ASN A 119 -8.46 15.91 3.12
CA ASN A 119 -8.99 14.60 2.68
C ASN A 119 -8.78 14.40 1.16
N ARG A 120 -7.55 14.63 0.67
CA ARG A 120 -7.18 14.55 -0.75
C ARG A 120 -5.87 13.80 -0.96
N ILE A 121 -5.76 13.11 -2.09
CA ILE A 121 -4.47 12.60 -2.58
C ILE A 121 -3.79 13.66 -3.47
N HIS A 122 -2.47 13.69 -3.50
CA HIS A 122 -1.72 14.48 -4.49
C HIS A 122 -1.66 13.70 -5.81
N THR A 123 -2.08 14.29 -6.92
CA THR A 123 -2.00 13.62 -8.23
C THR A 123 -0.55 13.49 -8.70
N PRO A 124 -0.21 12.58 -9.64
CA PRO A 124 1.16 12.40 -10.09
C PRO A 124 1.78 13.66 -10.69
N ASN A 125 0.93 14.51 -11.29
CA ASN A 125 1.35 15.73 -11.98
C ASN A 125 1.15 17.00 -11.12
N GLY A 126 0.76 16.85 -9.85
CA GLY A 126 0.50 17.98 -8.94
C GLY A 126 -0.78 18.78 -9.21
N GLY A 127 -1.50 18.50 -10.32
CA GLY A 127 -2.78 19.12 -10.63
C GLY A 127 -3.94 18.60 -9.76
N PRO A 128 -5.12 19.26 -9.79
CA PRO A 128 -6.29 18.75 -9.11
C PRO A 128 -6.77 17.45 -9.76
N LEU A 129 -7.30 16.53 -8.94
CA LEU A 129 -8.00 15.36 -9.45
C LEU A 129 -9.35 15.81 -10.01
N ALA A 130 -9.66 15.45 -11.26
CA ALA A 130 -10.87 15.94 -11.96
C ALA A 130 -12.17 15.62 -11.20
N ASP A 131 -12.23 14.46 -10.53
CA ASP A 131 -13.34 13.98 -9.71
C ASP A 131 -13.01 14.03 -8.20
N ALA A 132 -12.15 14.97 -7.78
CA ALA A 132 -11.71 15.11 -6.38
C ALA A 132 -12.86 15.14 -5.36
N ALA A 133 -14.02 15.71 -5.72
CA ALA A 133 -15.19 15.76 -4.87
C ALA A 133 -15.78 14.36 -4.58
N GLN A 134 -15.68 13.44 -5.53
CA GLN A 134 -16.22 12.08 -5.43
C GLN A 134 -15.20 11.09 -4.87
N ARG A 135 -13.91 11.37 -5.05
CA ARG A 135 -12.79 10.51 -4.65
C ARG A 135 -11.87 11.20 -3.64
N PRO A 136 -12.34 11.42 -2.39
CA PRO A 136 -11.48 11.88 -1.31
C PRO A 136 -10.43 10.82 -0.94
N LEU A 137 -9.44 11.20 -0.12
CA LEU A 137 -8.44 10.27 0.42
C LEU A 137 -9.09 9.03 1.08
N SER A 138 -10.10 9.26 1.91
CA SER A 138 -10.93 8.22 2.52
C SER A 138 -11.55 7.23 1.52
N TYR A 139 -11.91 7.68 0.31
CA TYR A 139 -12.37 6.79 -0.76
C TYR A 139 -11.24 5.86 -1.21
N PHE A 140 -10.04 6.39 -1.46
CA PHE A 140 -8.90 5.58 -1.89
C PHE A 140 -8.52 4.54 -0.83
N ILE A 141 -8.46 4.94 0.45
CA ILE A 141 -8.16 4.00 1.53
C ILE A 141 -9.22 2.87 1.58
N ALA A 142 -10.51 3.22 1.54
CA ALA A 142 -11.58 2.22 1.57
C ALA A 142 -11.56 1.30 0.33
N HIS A 143 -11.22 1.86 -0.85
CA HIS A 143 -11.06 1.12 -2.09
C HIS A 143 -9.96 0.06 -1.97
N GLU A 144 -8.76 0.43 -1.53
CA GLU A 144 -7.66 -0.51 -1.36
C GLU A 144 -7.96 -1.59 -0.28
N ILE A 145 -8.62 -1.21 0.81
CA ILE A 145 -9.07 -2.18 1.82
C ILE A 145 -10.05 -3.19 1.21
N THR A 146 -10.91 -2.75 0.30
CA THR A 146 -11.90 -3.62 -0.35
C THR A 146 -11.21 -4.70 -1.20
N HIS A 147 -10.11 -4.39 -1.88
CA HIS A 147 -9.32 -5.42 -2.60
C HIS A 147 -8.84 -6.53 -1.66
N ASN A 148 -8.39 -6.16 -0.46
CA ASN A 148 -8.02 -7.13 0.57
C ASN A 148 -9.22 -7.96 1.03
N ASP A 149 -10.38 -7.34 1.30
CA ASP A 149 -11.59 -8.05 1.75
C ASP A 149 -12.14 -9.01 0.68
N VAL A 150 -12.15 -8.60 -0.59
CA VAL A 150 -12.50 -9.47 -1.73
C VAL A 150 -11.53 -10.65 -1.83
N SER A 151 -10.22 -10.40 -1.75
CA SER A 151 -9.20 -11.45 -1.76
C SER A 151 -9.28 -12.39 -0.55
N ARG A 152 -9.75 -11.92 0.62
CA ARG A 152 -10.02 -12.79 1.78
C ARG A 152 -11.23 -13.68 1.54
N HIS A 153 -12.30 -13.11 0.99
CA HIS A 153 -13.57 -13.81 0.85
C HIS A 153 -13.56 -14.82 -0.31
N PHE A 154 -12.98 -14.45 -1.45
CA PHE A 154 -13.01 -15.26 -2.69
C PHE A 154 -11.66 -15.92 -3.03
N GLY A 155 -10.64 -15.70 -2.21
CA GLY A 155 -9.28 -16.18 -2.44
C GLY A 155 -8.45 -15.23 -3.32
N ARG A 156 -7.13 -15.35 -3.23
CA ARG A 156 -6.18 -14.40 -3.85
C ARG A 156 -6.24 -14.36 -5.38
N THR A 157 -6.58 -15.48 -6.02
CA THR A 157 -6.59 -15.62 -7.48
C THR A 157 -7.73 -14.84 -8.15
N VAL A 158 -8.73 -14.39 -7.40
CA VAL A 158 -9.83 -13.56 -7.94
C VAL A 158 -9.32 -12.24 -8.55
N MET A 159 -8.19 -11.74 -8.03
CA MET A 159 -7.51 -10.52 -8.49
C MET A 159 -6.84 -10.69 -9.88
N LEU A 160 -6.67 -11.94 -10.36
CA LEU A 160 -6.23 -12.19 -11.74
C LEU A 160 -7.37 -12.03 -12.75
N ARG A 161 -8.62 -12.15 -12.31
CA ARG A 161 -9.82 -12.10 -13.15
C ARG A 161 -10.45 -10.72 -13.18
N TYR A 162 -10.41 -10.01 -12.06
CA TYR A 162 -10.91 -8.66 -11.92
C TYR A 162 -9.73 -7.75 -11.56
N PRO A 163 -9.28 -6.90 -12.50
CA PRO A 163 -8.14 -6.01 -12.24
C PRO A 163 -8.48 -4.95 -11.18
N GLU A 164 -7.41 -4.45 -10.54
CA GLU A 164 -7.42 -3.34 -9.58
C GLU A 164 -7.79 -1.98 -10.19
#